data_AF-A0A8T4PLU6-F1
#
_entry.id   AF-A0A8T4PLU6-F1
#
_cell.length_a   1.000
_cell.length_b   1.000
_cell.length_c   1.000
_cell.angle_alpha   90.00
_cell.angle_beta   90.00
_cell.angle_gamma   90.00
#
_symmetry.space_group_name_H-M   'P 1'
#
loop_
_entity.id
_entity.type
_entity.pdbx_description
1 polymer ?
#
loop_
_entity_poly.entity_id
_entity_poly.type
_entity_poly.pdbx_seq_one_letter_code
_entity_poly.pdbx_strand_id
1 'polypeptide(L)' 'MQLEILQRVGLTPGEAKIYLALLELGQSTTGPIVNKSKVSTSKTYKILERLEN' A
#
# COMPACT_ATOMS: atom_id res chain seq x y z
N MET A 1 -0.09 -12.77 9.05
CA MET A 1 -0.84 -13.55 8.03
C MET A 1 -1.10 -12.79 6.73
N GLN A 2 -1.95 -11.76 6.66
CA GLN A 2 -2.26 -11.08 5.37
C GLN A 2 -1.03 -10.43 4.70
N LEU A 3 -0.20 -9.73 5.50
CA LEU A 3 1.03 -9.11 5.01
C LEU A 3 2.04 -10.13 4.44
N GLU A 4 2.17 -11.29 5.09
CA GLU A 4 3.08 -12.37 4.67
C GLU A 4 2.63 -13.00 3.35
N ILE A 5 1.31 -13.17 3.15
CA ILE A 5 0.75 -13.69 1.90
C ILE A 5 1.12 -12.74 0.76
N LEU A 6 0.89 -11.43 0.94
CA LEU A 6 1.23 -10.42 -0.07
C LEU A 6 2.73 -10.40 -0.37
N GLN A 7 3.58 -10.59 0.63
CA GLN A 7 5.02 -10.67 0.42
C GLN A 7 5.44 -11.93 -0.35
N ARG A 8 4.80 -13.07 -0.10
CA ARG A 8 5.07 -14.32 -0.82
C ARG A 8 4.68 -14.26 -2.30
N VAL A 9 3.70 -13.43 -2.65
CA VAL A 9 3.33 -13.19 -4.05
C VAL A 9 4.15 -12.07 -4.71
N GLY A 10 5.18 -11.57 -4.02
CA GLY A 10 6.19 -10.67 -4.59
C GLY A 10 6.05 -9.20 -4.20
N LEU A 11 5.07 -8.81 -3.38
CA LEU A 11 4.99 -7.43 -2.90
C LEU A 11 6.05 -7.17 -1.83
N THR A 12 6.70 -6.02 -1.91
CA THR A 12 7.55 -5.52 -0.83
C THR A 12 6.70 -5.21 0.42
N PRO A 13 7.31 -5.10 1.61
CA PRO A 13 6.57 -4.73 2.82
C PRO A 13 5.84 -3.38 2.72
N GLY A 14 6.33 -2.45 1.90
CA GLY A 14 5.65 -1.17 1.66
C GLY A 14 4.43 -1.32 0.76
N GLU A 15 4.57 -2.07 -0.34
CA GLU A 15 3.47 -2.37 -1.26
C GLU A 15 2.36 -3.13 -0.55
N ALA A 16 2.70 -4.15 0.24
CA ALA A 16 1.72 -4.91 1.00
C ALA A 16 0.92 -4.02 1.96
N LYS A 17 1.57 -3.07 2.65
CA LYS A 17 0.88 -2.13 3.56
C LYS A 17 -0.06 -1.17 2.83
N ILE A 18 0.36 -0.67 1.66
CA ILE A 18 -0.47 0.24 0.86
C ILE A 18 -1.65 -0.52 0.25
N TYR A 19 -1.41 -1.72 -0.27
CA TYR A 19 -2.45 -2.58 -0.82
C TYR A 19 -3.53 -2.90 0.24
N LEU A 20 -3.13 -3.27 1.46
CA LEU A 20 -4.06 -3.49 2.56
C LEU A 20 -4.81 -2.20 2.96
N ALA A 21 -4.12 -1.06 3.01
CA ALA A 21 -4.77 0.23 3.28
C ALA A 21 -5.83 0.57 2.22
N LEU A 22 -5.57 0.30 0.94
CA LEU A 22 -6.54 0.48 -0.14
C LEU A 22 -7.74 -0.46 -0.01
N LEU A 23 -7.52 -1.72 0.34
CA LEU A 23 -8.62 -2.67 0.56
C LEU A 23 -9.53 -2.24 1.72
N GLU A 24 -8.95 -1.66 2.78
CA GLU A 24 -9.72 -1.17 3.93
C GLU A 24 -10.43 0.16 3.67
N LEU A 25 -9.79 1.08 2.93
CA LEU A 25 -10.32 2.43 2.70
C LEU A 25 -11.22 2.52 1.45
N GLY A 26 -11.07 1.61 0.50
CA GLY A 26 -11.65 1.72 -0.83
C GLY A 26 -10.98 2.81 -1.66
N GLN A 27 -11.75 3.42 -2.58
CA GLN A 27 -11.26 4.56 -3.37
C GLN A 27 -10.98 5.75 -2.46
N SER A 28 -9.72 6.12 -2.34
CA SER A 28 -9.26 7.13 -1.40
C SER A 28 -8.12 7.95 -1.98
N THR A 29 -7.91 9.14 -1.41
CA THR A 29 -6.75 9.99 -1.72
C THR A 29 -5.51 9.55 -0.94
N THR A 30 -4.34 10.07 -1.33
CA THR A 30 -3.03 9.68 -0.77
C THR A 30 -2.89 9.97 0.73
N GLY A 31 -3.49 11.04 1.25
CA GLY A 31 -3.39 11.41 2.67
C GLY A 31 -3.89 10.30 3.63
N PRO A 32 -5.14 9.84 3.49
CA PRO A 32 -5.65 8.69 4.25
C PRO A 32 -4.81 7.42 4.09
N ILE A 33 -4.32 7.13 2.88
CA ILE A 33 -3.49 5.95 2.60
C ILE A 33 -2.16 6.03 3.36
N VAL A 34 -1.47 7.18 3.36
CA VAL A 34 -0.25 7.42 4.15
C VAL A 34 -0.51 7.20 5.64
N ASN A 35 -1.60 7.79 6.15
CA ASN A 35 -1.96 7.71 7.55
C ASN A 35 -2.27 6.27 8.01
N LYS A 36 -2.89 5.47 7.13
CA LYS A 36 -3.28 4.08 7.41
C LYS A 36 -2.11 3.11 7.23
N SER A 37 -1.41 3.18 6.11
CA SER A 37 -0.29 2.29 5.77
C SER A 37 0.98 2.56 6.59
N LYS A 38 1.10 3.76 7.19
CA LYS A 38 2.32 4.24 7.86
C LYS A 38 3.55 4.20 6.95
N VAL A 39 3.34 4.35 5.65
CA VAL A 39 4.39 4.52 4.65
C VAL A 39 4.56 6.01 4.36
N SER A 40 5.80 6.48 4.20
CA SER A 40 6.05 7.90 3.92
C SER A 40 5.35 8.36 2.64
N THR A 41 4.95 9.63 2.57
CA THR A 41 4.24 10.20 1.43
C THR A 41 4.98 10.00 0.11
N SER A 42 6.29 10.29 0.07
CA SER A 42 7.11 10.11 -1.14
C SER A 42 7.14 8.66 -1.63
N LYS A 43 7.22 7.69 -0.70
CA LYS A 43 7.23 6.27 -1.05
C LYS A 43 5.83 5.78 -1.44
N THR A 44 4.79 6.38 -0.86
CA THR A 44 3.40 6.04 -1.15
C THR A 44 3.04 6.37 -2.60
N TYR A 45 3.37 7.56 -3.09
CA TYR A 45 3.14 7.90 -4.50
C TYR A 45 3.81 6.92 -5.46
N LYS A 46 5.10 6.62 -5.24
CA LYS A 46 5.84 5.66 -6.07
C LYS A 46 5.25 4.24 -6.04
N ILE A 47 4.73 3.82 -4.89
CA ILE A 47 4.11 2.50 -4.75
C ILE A 47 2.75 2.46 -5.45
N LEU A 48 1.93 3.50 -5.30
CA LEU A 48 0.63 3.59 -5.98
C LEU A 48 0.82 3.53 -7.51
N GLU A 49 1.77 4.29 -8.04
CA GLU A 49 2.13 4.26 -9.46
C GLU A 49 2.55 2.85 -9.95
N ARG A 50 3.28 2.09 -9.11
CA ARG A 50 3.69 0.71 -9.42
C ARG A 50 2.57 -0.32 -9.28
N LEU A 51 1.52 -0.03 -8.52
CA LEU A 51 0.38 -0.95 -8.35
C LEU A 51 -0.69 -0.73 -9.43
N GLU A 52 -0.69 0.44 -10.08
CA GLU A 52 -1.61 0.79 -11.17
C GLU A 52 -1.16 0.23 -12.54
N ASN A 53 0.13 -0.04 -12.73
CA ASN A 53 0.74 -0.51 -13.98
C ASN A 53 1.24 -1.96 -13.89
#